data_AF-A0AAJ5QIF3-F1
#
_entry.id   AF-A0AAJ5QIF3-F1
#
_cell.length_a   1.000
_cell.length_b   1.000
_cell.length_c   1.000
_cell.angle_alpha   90.00
_cell.angle_beta   90.00
_cell.angle_gamma   90.00
#
_symmetry.space_group_name_H-M   'P 1'
#
loop_
_entity.id
_entity.type
_entity.pdbx_description
1 polymer ?
#
loop_
_entity_poly.entity_id
_entity_poly.type
_entity_poly.pdbx_seq_one_letter_code
_entity_poly.pdbx_strand_id
1 'polypeptide(L)'
;MFNIRDLIRVYMNEAGEGDQAAGSEGEQHAEQQQSDSTSLLGGDPQQQQAAEPFLASLPEEGDAEGWGNVWNRLGRPETAEGYELPVPEGDSGEFAGAASGKMHELGLSKSQAQGIAEWYNSQQSQMVEQFNQQREQQATENVAAIRKEWGNNFDTNVAVANKAVSAYLPAEAIAALKDSGLGTNPHFVKAFFKIGQSLSEAKVINGEPSQSGPKSTVDVFYGSN
;
A
#
# COMPACT_ATOMS: atom_id res chain seq x y z
N MET A 1 0.65 -8.91 -26.87
CA MET A 1 -0.59 -9.73 -26.79
C MET A 1 -0.45 -10.61 -25.57
N PHE A 2 -1.12 -10.26 -24.47
CA PHE A 2 -1.06 -10.99 -23.19
C PHE A 2 -2.40 -11.70 -23.00
N ASN A 3 -2.39 -13.04 -22.98
CA ASN A 3 -3.61 -13.85 -22.88
C ASN A 3 -3.89 -14.21 -21.41
N ILE A 4 -5.16 -14.28 -21.02
CA ILE A 4 -5.60 -14.73 -19.66
C ILE A 4 -5.04 -16.12 -19.31
N ARG A 5 -4.69 -16.92 -20.31
CA ARG A 5 -4.05 -18.22 -20.14
C ARG A 5 -2.63 -18.13 -19.58
N ASP A 6 -1.92 -17.03 -19.84
CA ASP A 6 -0.57 -16.77 -19.33
C ASP A 6 -0.61 -16.33 -17.86
N LEU A 7 -1.70 -15.65 -17.46
CA LEU A 7 -1.93 -15.25 -16.06
C LEU A 7 -1.96 -16.49 -15.15
N ILE A 8 -2.71 -17.53 -15.52
CA ILE A 8 -2.84 -18.77 -14.72
C ILE A 8 -1.52 -19.54 -14.60
N ARG A 9 -0.58 -19.36 -15.53
CA ARG A 9 0.68 -20.13 -15.57
C ARG A 9 1.79 -19.53 -14.69
N VAL A 10 1.78 -18.21 -14.50
CA VAL A 10 2.74 -17.52 -13.63
C VAL A 10 2.46 -17.82 -12.15
N TYR A 11 1.20 -18.05 -11.78
CA TYR A 11 0.78 -18.26 -10.38
C TYR A 11 1.01 -19.68 -9.81
N MET A 12 1.61 -20.61 -10.56
CA MET A 12 1.79 -22.01 -10.10
C MET A 12 3.25 -22.42 -9.82
N ASN A 13 4.23 -21.52 -9.88
CA ASN A 13 5.65 -21.91 -9.84
C ASN A 13 6.54 -21.20 -8.81
N GLU A 14 5.97 -20.51 -7.82
CA GLU A 14 6.74 -19.87 -6.72
C GLU A 14 6.40 -20.45 -5.34
N ALA A 15 6.39 -21.77 -5.23
CA ALA A 15 6.42 -22.47 -3.95
C ALA A 15 7.63 -23.40 -3.92
N GLY A 16 8.83 -22.81 -3.78
CA GLY A 16 10.07 -23.55 -3.69
C GLY A 16 11.21 -22.69 -3.14
N GLU A 17 11.84 -23.21 -2.08
CA GLU A 17 13.19 -22.93 -1.58
C GLU A 17 13.38 -21.80 -0.55
N GLY A 18 13.97 -22.18 0.59
CA GLY A 18 14.43 -21.26 1.64
C GLY A 18 14.66 -21.91 3.01
N ASP A 19 15.66 -22.80 3.07
CA ASP A 19 16.20 -23.48 4.27
C ASP A 19 17.17 -22.58 5.07
N GLN A 20 17.52 -23.04 6.29
CA GLN A 20 18.66 -22.70 7.17
C GLN A 20 18.51 -21.52 8.17
N ALA A 21 19.13 -21.50 9.36
CA ALA A 21 19.62 -22.46 10.36
C ALA A 21 20.33 -21.62 11.46
N ALA A 22 20.22 -22.06 12.71
CA ALA A 22 21.22 -22.02 13.81
C ALA A 22 21.89 -20.71 14.30
N GLY A 23 21.72 -20.46 15.61
CA GLY A 23 22.83 -20.51 16.58
C GLY A 23 23.40 -19.20 17.14
N SER A 24 23.29 -19.01 18.46
CA SER A 24 24.33 -18.36 19.29
C SER A 24 24.12 -18.61 20.80
N GLU A 25 25.02 -19.38 21.40
CA GLU A 25 25.34 -19.39 22.83
C GLU A 25 26.60 -18.53 23.06
N GLY A 26 26.76 -17.93 24.25
CA GLY A 26 28.01 -17.25 24.64
C GLY A 26 27.92 -16.42 25.93
N GLU A 27 28.58 -16.92 26.97
CA GLU A 27 28.62 -16.51 28.37
C GLU A 27 29.47 -15.27 28.75
N GLN A 28 29.36 -14.93 30.05
CA GLN A 28 29.82 -13.82 30.88
C GLN A 28 31.33 -13.72 31.21
N HIS A 29 31.69 -12.62 31.91
CA HIS A 29 32.82 -12.28 32.82
C HIS A 29 33.79 -11.20 32.28
N ALA A 30 34.53 -10.38 33.05
CA ALA A 30 34.51 -9.82 34.41
C ALA A 30 35.76 -8.89 34.53
N GLU A 31 35.59 -7.71 35.14
CA GLU A 31 36.45 -7.03 36.14
C GLU A 31 37.91 -6.50 35.90
N GLN A 32 38.10 -5.19 36.23
CA GLN A 32 39.19 -4.49 36.97
C GLN A 32 40.61 -4.20 36.41
N GLN A 33 41.00 -2.90 36.44
CA GLN A 33 42.08 -2.26 37.27
C GLN A 33 42.33 -0.81 36.78
N GLN A 34 42.05 0.26 37.54
CA GLN A 34 42.79 0.92 38.63
C GLN A 34 44.13 1.62 38.28
N SER A 35 44.12 2.95 38.40
CA SER A 35 45.18 3.88 38.90
C SER A 35 44.65 5.31 38.65
N ASP A 36 44.83 6.35 39.46
CA ASP A 36 45.74 6.55 40.56
C ASP A 36 45.21 7.67 41.48
N SER A 37 45.79 7.73 42.67
CA SER A 37 45.42 8.56 43.81
C SER A 37 45.72 10.06 43.59
N THR A 38 44.94 10.93 44.23
CA THR A 38 45.41 11.95 45.22
C THR A 38 44.40 13.09 45.30
N SER A 39 43.63 13.12 46.39
CA SER A 39 42.98 14.33 46.88
C SER A 39 43.96 15.06 47.80
N LEU A 40 44.28 16.31 47.49
CA LEU A 40 44.98 17.21 48.42
C LEU A 40 44.43 18.63 48.27
N LEU A 41 43.96 19.16 49.40
CA LEU A 41 43.35 20.47 49.64
C LEU A 41 43.89 21.65 48.81
N GLY A 42 42.96 22.39 48.20
CA GLY A 42 43.15 23.75 47.70
C GLY A 42 41.82 24.28 47.16
N GLY A 43 41.03 24.94 48.02
CA GLY A 43 39.72 25.45 47.66
C GLY A 43 39.80 26.75 46.87
N ASP A 44 39.18 26.73 45.69
CA ASP A 44 38.49 27.87 45.09
C ASP A 44 37.07 27.38 44.77
N PRO A 45 36.01 28.06 45.22
CA PRO A 45 34.66 27.72 44.82
C PRO A 45 34.49 28.20 43.37
N GLN A 46 34.94 27.40 42.40
CA GLN A 46 34.25 27.40 41.11
C GLN A 46 32.81 27.07 41.45
N GLN A 47 31.94 28.07 41.27
CA GLN A 47 30.50 27.88 41.21
C GLN A 47 30.27 26.65 40.34
N GLN A 48 30.00 25.52 40.99
CA GLN A 48 29.16 24.49 40.43
C GLN A 48 27.91 25.28 40.06
N GLN A 49 27.78 25.69 38.80
CA GLN A 49 26.47 25.84 38.21
C GLN A 49 25.85 24.48 38.46
N ALA A 50 25.09 24.40 39.56
CA ALA A 50 24.20 23.29 39.82
C ALA A 50 23.49 23.11 38.48
N ALA A 51 23.65 21.93 37.87
CA ALA A 51 22.87 21.60 36.70
C ALA A 51 21.42 21.85 37.10
N GLU A 52 20.86 22.95 36.59
CA GLU A 52 19.50 23.35 36.91
C GLU A 52 18.63 22.12 36.63
N PRO A 53 17.74 21.73 37.56
CA PRO A 53 16.91 20.56 37.36
C PRO A 53 16.23 20.68 35.99
N PHE A 54 16.33 19.61 35.18
CA PHE A 54 15.84 19.56 33.79
C PHE A 54 14.44 20.18 33.64
N LEU A 55 13.61 20.02 34.68
CA LEU A 55 12.38 20.76 34.93
C LEU A 55 12.30 21.11 36.43
N ALA A 56 12.27 22.39 36.80
CA ALA A 56 11.98 22.82 38.17
C ALA A 56 10.48 22.67 38.51
N SER A 57 9.61 22.82 37.51
CA SER A 57 8.17 22.54 37.53
C SER A 57 7.70 22.27 36.10
N LEU A 58 6.67 21.45 35.93
CA LEU A 58 5.99 21.30 34.64
C LEU A 58 5.19 22.59 34.34
N PRO A 59 5.18 23.07 33.08
CA PRO A 59 4.27 24.14 32.68
C PRO A 59 2.80 23.73 32.91
N GLU A 60 1.94 24.70 33.19
CA GLU A 60 0.50 24.44 33.32
C GLU A 60 -0.11 24.00 31.97
N GLU A 61 -1.19 23.22 32.01
CA GLU A 61 -1.93 22.88 30.78
C GLU A 61 -2.47 24.17 30.13
N GLY A 62 -1.94 24.51 28.95
CA GLY A 62 -2.29 25.74 28.22
C GLY A 62 -1.16 26.77 28.11
N ASP A 63 -0.04 26.59 28.82
CA ASP A 63 1.16 27.41 28.63
C ASP A 63 1.96 26.96 27.39
N ALA A 64 1.55 27.44 26.22
CA ALA A 64 2.17 27.08 24.94
C ALA A 64 3.66 27.45 24.85
N GLU A 65 4.10 28.52 25.52
CA GLU A 65 5.49 28.96 25.54
C GLU A 65 6.34 28.09 26.47
N GLY A 66 5.82 27.76 27.66
CA GLY A 66 6.44 26.83 28.58
C GLY A 66 6.60 25.44 27.98
N TRP A 67 5.53 24.88 27.41
CA TRP A 67 5.57 23.58 26.72
C TRP A 67 6.49 23.61 25.48
N GLY A 68 6.51 24.72 24.73
CA GLY A 68 7.44 24.94 23.62
C GLY A 68 8.90 24.77 24.00
N ASN A 69 9.31 25.35 25.14
CA ASN A 69 10.67 25.22 25.66
C ASN A 69 10.98 23.78 26.11
N VAL A 70 10.03 23.10 26.74
CA VAL A 70 10.18 21.69 27.14
C VAL A 70 10.35 20.79 25.90
N TRP A 71 9.51 20.95 24.89
CA TRP A 71 9.59 20.16 23.66
C TRP A 71 10.88 20.41 22.88
N ASN A 72 11.34 21.65 22.77
CA ASN A 72 12.63 21.97 22.14
C ASN A 72 13.80 21.27 22.87
N ARG A 73 13.80 21.28 24.20
CA ARG A 73 14.82 20.59 25.01
C ARG A 73 14.72 19.05 24.94
N LEU A 74 13.53 18.52 24.64
CA LEU A 74 13.28 17.09 24.41
C LEU A 74 13.61 16.64 22.96
N GLY A 75 14.08 17.55 22.11
CA GLY A 75 14.52 17.21 20.75
C GLY A 75 13.45 17.41 19.67
N ARG A 76 12.45 18.27 19.92
CA ARG A 76 11.60 18.84 18.86
C ARG A 76 12.45 19.73 17.94
N PRO A 77 12.42 19.53 16.62
CA PRO A 77 13.03 20.45 15.68
C PRO A 77 12.43 21.86 15.77
N GLU A 78 13.20 22.90 15.42
CA GLU A 78 12.71 24.29 15.44
C GLU A 78 11.61 24.57 14.41
N THR A 79 11.55 23.76 13.35
CA THR A 79 10.54 23.85 12.29
C THR A 79 10.02 22.47 11.90
N ALA A 80 8.83 22.43 11.30
CA ALA A 80 8.21 21.21 10.82
C ALA A 80 9.07 20.47 9.76
N GLU A 81 9.87 21.20 8.99
CA GLU A 81 10.74 20.64 7.95
C GLU A 81 11.93 19.89 8.55
N GLY A 82 12.35 20.23 9.78
CA GLY A 82 13.50 19.60 10.45
C GLY A 82 13.28 18.14 10.86
N TYR A 83 12.06 17.63 10.73
CA TYR A 83 11.74 16.22 10.96
C TYR A 83 12.32 15.28 9.89
N GLU A 84 12.55 15.76 8.66
CA GLU A 84 13.06 14.95 7.55
C GLU A 84 12.32 13.63 7.41
N LEU A 85 10.98 13.69 7.38
CA LEU A 85 10.15 12.50 7.34
C LEU A 85 10.40 11.70 6.04
N PRO A 86 10.54 10.36 6.12
CA PRO A 86 10.68 9.53 4.94
C PRO A 86 9.39 9.55 4.11
N VAL A 87 9.52 9.97 2.84
CA VAL A 87 8.42 9.97 1.87
C VAL A 87 8.60 8.78 0.93
N PRO A 88 7.62 7.87 0.82
CA PRO A 88 7.67 6.76 -0.14
C PRO A 88 7.78 7.25 -1.59
N GLU A 89 8.44 6.48 -2.45
CA GLU A 89 8.52 6.79 -3.88
C GLU A 89 7.13 6.82 -4.53
N GLY A 90 6.85 7.89 -5.28
CA GLY A 90 5.55 8.09 -5.94
C GLY A 90 4.49 8.83 -5.10
N ASP A 91 4.78 9.13 -3.83
CA ASP A 91 3.95 10.04 -3.05
C ASP A 91 4.31 11.51 -3.34
N SER A 92 3.30 12.36 -3.39
CA SER A 92 3.43 13.82 -3.54
C SER A 92 4.17 14.52 -2.39
N GLY A 93 4.28 13.84 -1.23
CA GLY A 93 4.84 14.41 -0.01
C GLY A 93 3.88 15.38 0.72
N GLU A 94 2.67 15.60 0.20
CA GLU A 94 1.67 16.45 0.83
C GLU A 94 1.29 15.96 2.23
N PHE A 95 1.11 14.64 2.37
CA PHE A 95 0.84 14.01 3.66
C PHE A 95 2.01 14.20 4.63
N ALA A 96 3.25 14.04 4.16
CA ALA A 96 4.44 14.25 4.99
C ALA A 96 4.55 15.71 5.47
N GLY A 97 4.24 16.69 4.62
CA GLY A 97 4.20 18.10 5.01
C GLY A 97 3.13 18.39 6.07
N ALA A 98 1.91 17.88 5.87
CA ALA A 98 0.82 18.01 6.84
C ALA A 98 1.14 17.30 8.17
N ALA A 99 1.73 16.09 8.10
CA ALA A 99 2.15 15.31 9.25
C ALA A 99 3.25 16.03 10.03
N SER A 100 4.29 16.54 9.36
CA SER A 100 5.35 17.34 9.97
C SER A 100 4.80 18.56 10.73
N GLY A 101 3.85 19.29 10.12
CA GLY A 101 3.20 20.42 10.77
C GLY A 101 2.46 20.01 12.05
N LYS A 102 1.71 18.90 12.00
CA LYS A 102 1.00 18.38 13.17
C LYS A 102 1.94 17.83 14.24
N MET A 103 3.02 17.15 13.85
CA MET A 103 4.03 16.63 14.77
C MET A 103 4.75 17.75 15.53
N HIS A 104 5.03 18.87 14.85
CA HIS A 104 5.61 20.07 15.48
C HIS A 104 4.65 20.70 16.50
N GLU A 105 3.37 20.83 16.16
CA GLU A 105 2.32 21.33 17.06
C GLU A 105 2.18 20.45 18.31
N LEU A 106 2.27 19.12 18.14
CA LEU A 106 2.17 18.14 19.21
C LEU A 106 3.46 17.97 20.03
N GLY A 107 4.55 18.63 19.64
CA GLY A 107 5.77 18.64 20.41
C GLY A 107 6.66 17.40 20.25
N LEU A 108 6.48 16.61 19.18
CA LEU A 108 7.20 15.34 19.02
C LEU A 108 8.70 15.58 18.80
N SER A 109 9.52 14.69 19.35
CA SER A 109 10.95 14.68 19.03
C SER A 109 11.19 14.22 17.59
N LYS A 110 12.35 14.57 17.02
CA LYS A 110 12.73 14.11 15.68
C LYS A 110 12.66 12.59 15.53
N SER A 111 13.19 11.85 16.51
CA SER A 111 13.20 10.38 16.49
C SER A 111 11.80 9.76 16.58
N GLN A 112 10.90 10.36 17.37
CA GLN A 112 9.52 9.90 17.47
C GLN A 112 8.77 10.09 16.15
N ALA A 113 8.94 11.25 15.53
CA ALA A 113 8.32 11.58 14.26
C ALA A 113 8.80 10.65 13.13
N GLN A 114 10.11 10.38 13.06
CA GLN A 114 10.69 9.44 12.11
C GLN A 114 10.16 8.01 12.31
N GLY A 115 10.13 7.51 13.55
CA GLY A 115 9.61 6.17 13.84
C GLY A 115 8.11 6.02 13.51
N ILE A 116 7.30 7.05 13.75
CA ILE A 116 5.88 7.05 13.37
C ILE A 116 5.73 7.03 11.84
N ALA A 117 6.52 7.84 11.12
CA ALA A 117 6.48 7.88 9.66
C ALA A 117 6.91 6.54 9.04
N GLU A 118 7.97 5.92 9.54
CA GLU A 118 8.40 4.58 9.11
C GLU A 118 7.32 3.52 9.37
N TRP A 119 6.73 3.51 10.57
CA TRP A 119 5.63 2.61 10.88
C TRP A 119 4.44 2.82 9.96
N TYR A 120 4.02 4.08 9.75
CA TYR A 120 2.90 4.41 8.87
C TYR A 120 3.17 3.95 7.43
N ASN A 121 4.36 4.22 6.89
CA ASN A 121 4.77 3.77 5.55
C ASN A 121 4.76 2.24 5.43
N SER A 122 5.20 1.53 6.49
CA SER A 122 5.12 0.08 6.56
C SER A 122 3.67 -0.42 6.56
N GLN A 123 2.78 0.21 7.33
CA GLN A 123 1.37 -0.14 7.36
C GLN A 123 0.69 0.11 6.00
N GLN A 124 1.01 1.22 5.32
CA GLN A 124 0.51 1.48 3.97
C GLN A 124 0.96 0.39 2.99
N SER A 125 2.25 0.03 3.02
CA SER A 125 2.79 -1.04 2.19
C SER A 125 2.11 -2.39 2.46
N GLN A 126 1.91 -2.76 3.73
CA GLN A 126 1.20 -3.97 4.12
C GLN A 126 -0.26 -3.97 3.65
N MET A 127 -0.92 -2.81 3.71
CA MET A 127 -2.33 -2.68 3.30
C MET A 127 -2.48 -2.84 1.77
N VAL A 128 -1.55 -2.28 0.99
CA VAL A 128 -1.47 -2.50 -0.46
C VAL A 128 -1.23 -3.96 -0.79
N GLU A 129 -0.30 -4.61 -0.09
CA GLU A 129 0.01 -6.02 -0.26
C GLU A 129 -1.21 -6.91 0.05
N GLN A 130 -1.88 -6.68 1.18
CA GLN A 130 -3.11 -7.39 1.54
C GLN A 130 -4.22 -7.18 0.52
N PHE A 131 -4.37 -5.96 -0.01
CA PHE A 131 -5.35 -5.68 -1.06
C PHE A 131 -5.06 -6.47 -2.34
N ASN A 132 -3.79 -6.54 -2.74
CA ASN A 132 -3.36 -7.32 -3.91
C ASN A 132 -3.60 -8.83 -3.70
N GLN A 133 -3.24 -9.35 -2.53
CA GLN A 133 -3.50 -10.76 -2.17
C GLN A 133 -4.99 -11.10 -2.17
N GLN A 134 -5.84 -10.23 -1.61
CA GLN A 134 -7.30 -10.43 -1.63
C GLN A 134 -7.85 -10.40 -3.06
N ARG A 135 -7.37 -9.50 -3.92
CA ARG A 135 -7.75 -9.47 -5.34
C ARG A 135 -7.35 -10.75 -6.06
N GLU A 136 -6.15 -11.26 -5.80
CA GLU A 136 -5.67 -12.50 -6.40
C GLU A 136 -6.49 -13.71 -5.94
N GLN A 137 -6.80 -13.78 -4.65
CA GLN A 137 -7.63 -14.83 -4.08
C GLN A 137 -9.04 -14.82 -4.70
N GLN A 138 -9.68 -13.63 -4.77
CA GLN A 138 -10.99 -13.48 -5.42
C GLN A 138 -10.94 -13.86 -6.90
N ALA A 139 -9.90 -13.49 -7.63
CA ALA A 139 -9.74 -13.87 -9.03
C ALA A 139 -9.64 -15.39 -9.19
N THR A 140 -8.88 -16.05 -8.32
CA THR A 140 -8.73 -17.52 -8.30
C THR A 140 -10.06 -18.21 -8.01
N GLU A 141 -10.80 -17.74 -7.00
CA GLU A 141 -12.12 -18.26 -6.64
C GLU A 141 -13.13 -18.11 -7.77
N ASN A 142 -13.15 -16.93 -8.40
CA ASN A 142 -14.03 -16.66 -9.54
C ASN A 142 -13.71 -17.57 -10.74
N VAL A 143 -12.44 -17.74 -11.08
CA VAL A 143 -12.02 -18.63 -12.17
C VAL A 143 -12.37 -20.08 -11.85
N ALA A 144 -12.20 -20.52 -10.59
CA ALA A 144 -12.60 -21.85 -10.15
C ALA A 144 -14.12 -22.06 -10.28
N ALA A 145 -14.94 -21.07 -9.92
CA ALA A 145 -16.38 -21.11 -10.08
C ALA A 145 -16.81 -21.22 -11.56
N ILE A 146 -16.20 -20.41 -12.44
CA ILE A 146 -16.48 -20.47 -13.88
C ILE A 146 -16.04 -21.82 -14.46
N ARG A 147 -14.88 -22.34 -14.05
CA ARG A 147 -14.39 -23.66 -14.49
C ARG A 147 -15.32 -24.78 -14.03
N LYS A 148 -15.86 -24.70 -12.81
CA LYS A 148 -16.87 -25.65 -12.32
C LYS A 148 -18.16 -25.61 -13.15
N GLU A 149 -18.59 -24.41 -13.55
CA GLU A 149 -19.80 -24.22 -14.36
C GLU A 149 -19.63 -24.68 -15.82
N TRP A 150 -18.51 -24.33 -16.46
CA TRP A 150 -18.26 -24.62 -17.88
C TRP A 150 -17.61 -25.98 -18.15
N GLY A 151 -16.97 -26.59 -17.14
CA GLY A 151 -16.32 -27.89 -17.25
C GLY A 151 -15.33 -27.95 -18.41
N ASN A 152 -15.48 -28.96 -19.27
CA ASN A 152 -14.61 -29.19 -20.43
C ASN A 152 -14.66 -28.05 -21.47
N ASN A 153 -15.73 -27.26 -21.48
CA ASN A 153 -15.88 -26.15 -22.42
C ASN A 153 -15.21 -24.87 -21.92
N PHE A 154 -14.58 -24.88 -20.74
CA PHE A 154 -14.00 -23.69 -20.13
C PHE A 154 -13.06 -22.93 -21.08
N ASP A 155 -12.06 -23.62 -21.64
CA ASP A 155 -11.06 -22.97 -22.51
C ASP A 155 -11.70 -22.41 -23.80
N THR A 156 -12.65 -23.14 -24.39
CA THR A 156 -13.40 -22.70 -25.57
C THR A 156 -14.24 -21.46 -25.27
N ASN A 157 -14.96 -21.47 -24.15
CA ASN A 157 -15.83 -20.36 -23.75
C ASN A 157 -15.02 -19.10 -23.38
N VAL A 158 -13.88 -19.27 -22.70
CA VAL A 158 -12.93 -18.17 -22.43
C VAL A 158 -12.39 -17.58 -23.73
N ALA A 159 -12.03 -18.40 -24.72
CA ALA A 159 -11.56 -17.91 -26.02
C ALA A 159 -12.63 -17.08 -26.75
N VAL A 160 -13.89 -17.51 -26.69
CA VAL A 160 -15.03 -16.76 -27.25
C VAL A 160 -15.23 -15.43 -26.52
N ALA A 161 -15.18 -15.43 -25.18
CA ALA A 161 -15.29 -14.22 -24.37
C ALA A 161 -14.14 -13.23 -24.66
N ASN A 162 -12.89 -13.71 -24.73
CA ASN A 162 -11.72 -12.87 -25.01
C ASN A 162 -11.78 -12.23 -26.39
N LYS A 163 -12.31 -12.95 -27.39
CA LYS A 163 -12.53 -12.41 -28.72
C LYS A 163 -13.57 -11.28 -28.69
N ALA A 164 -14.64 -11.43 -27.90
CA ALA A 164 -15.62 -10.36 -27.73
C ALA A 164 -15.00 -9.13 -27.05
N VAL A 165 -14.27 -9.32 -25.95
CA VAL A 165 -13.57 -8.23 -25.26
C VAL A 165 -12.65 -7.48 -26.22
N SER A 166 -11.81 -8.19 -26.98
CA SER A 166 -10.86 -7.57 -27.91
C SER A 166 -11.52 -6.92 -29.14
N ALA A 167 -12.73 -7.33 -29.50
CA ALA A 167 -13.46 -6.78 -30.65
C ALA A 167 -14.25 -5.52 -30.30
N TYR A 168 -14.72 -5.39 -29.06
CA TYR A 168 -15.64 -4.32 -28.64
C TYR A 168 -15.04 -3.31 -27.66
N LEU A 169 -14.04 -3.71 -26.85
CA LEU A 169 -13.42 -2.80 -25.90
C LEU A 169 -12.13 -2.20 -26.48
N PRO A 170 -11.95 -0.86 -26.39
CA PRO A 170 -10.65 -0.26 -26.65
C PRO A 170 -9.63 -0.70 -25.58
N ALA A 171 -8.34 -0.53 -25.89
CA ALA A 171 -7.25 -1.00 -25.04
C ALA A 171 -7.31 -0.42 -23.61
N GLU A 172 -7.70 0.86 -23.49
CA GLU A 172 -7.85 1.57 -22.22
C GLU A 172 -8.96 0.96 -21.37
N ALA A 173 -10.07 0.54 -21.98
CA ALA A 173 -11.17 -0.09 -21.27
C ALA A 173 -10.81 -1.52 -20.84
N ILE A 174 -10.01 -2.24 -21.63
CA ILE A 174 -9.45 -3.55 -21.24
C ILE A 174 -8.52 -3.39 -20.04
N ALA A 175 -7.65 -2.37 -20.05
CA ALA A 175 -6.77 -2.06 -18.91
C ALA A 175 -7.59 -1.75 -17.65
N ALA A 176 -8.59 -0.87 -17.73
CA ALA A 176 -9.46 -0.55 -16.60
C ALA A 176 -10.23 -1.78 -16.07
N LEU A 177 -10.67 -2.68 -16.96
CA LEU A 177 -11.34 -3.92 -16.57
C LEU A 177 -10.38 -4.87 -15.82
N LYS A 178 -9.10 -4.89 -16.19
CA LYS A 178 -8.05 -5.66 -15.49
C LYS A 178 -7.73 -5.03 -14.14
N ASP A 179 -7.52 -3.73 -14.10
CA ASP A 179 -7.09 -3.01 -12.91
C ASP A 179 -8.18 -3.01 -11.83
N SER A 180 -9.45 -2.91 -12.23
CA SER A 180 -10.60 -3.05 -11.33
C SER A 180 -10.78 -4.47 -10.76
N GLY A 181 -10.12 -5.50 -11.34
CA GLY A 181 -10.35 -6.90 -10.99
C GLY A 181 -11.67 -7.49 -11.51
N LEU A 182 -12.47 -6.70 -12.25
CA LEU A 182 -13.75 -7.17 -12.81
C LEU A 182 -13.56 -8.13 -14.00
N GLY A 183 -12.37 -8.17 -14.61
CA GLY A 183 -12.06 -9.06 -15.73
C GLY A 183 -12.20 -10.55 -15.43
N THR A 184 -12.08 -10.96 -14.16
CA THR A 184 -12.28 -12.37 -13.73
C THR A 184 -13.66 -12.61 -13.11
N ASN A 185 -14.47 -11.56 -12.92
CA ASN A 185 -15.78 -11.69 -12.30
C ASN A 185 -16.71 -12.57 -13.16
N PRO A 186 -17.39 -13.60 -12.59
CA PRO A 186 -18.18 -14.55 -13.37
C PRO A 186 -19.32 -13.93 -14.16
N HIS A 187 -19.93 -12.85 -13.67
CA HIS A 187 -21.02 -12.17 -14.38
C HIS A 187 -20.51 -11.46 -15.64
N PHE A 188 -19.39 -10.76 -15.53
CA PHE A 188 -18.76 -10.08 -16.67
C PHE A 188 -18.22 -11.08 -17.69
N VAL A 189 -17.50 -12.11 -17.24
CA VAL A 189 -16.98 -13.15 -18.13
C VAL A 189 -18.12 -13.86 -18.89
N LYS A 190 -19.23 -14.17 -18.22
CA LYS A 190 -20.42 -14.75 -18.87
C LYS A 190 -21.12 -13.79 -19.82
N ALA A 191 -21.18 -12.50 -19.50
CA ALA A 191 -21.73 -11.49 -20.40
C ALA A 191 -20.90 -11.39 -21.69
N PHE A 192 -19.57 -11.30 -21.59
CA PHE A 192 -18.69 -11.29 -22.76
C PHE A 192 -18.73 -12.59 -23.56
N PHE A 193 -18.87 -13.73 -22.88
CA PHE A 193 -19.11 -15.00 -23.57
C PHE A 193 -20.37 -14.97 -24.43
N LYS A 194 -21.51 -14.50 -23.90
CA LYS A 194 -22.77 -14.35 -24.66
C LYS A 194 -22.62 -13.41 -25.86
N ILE A 195 -21.93 -12.29 -25.68
CA ILE A 195 -21.61 -11.37 -26.79
C ILE A 195 -20.78 -12.11 -27.86
N GLY A 196 -19.76 -12.86 -27.45
CA GLY A 196 -18.91 -13.63 -28.37
C GLY A 196 -19.64 -14.76 -29.10
N GLN A 197 -20.62 -15.40 -28.45
CA GLN A 197 -21.52 -16.36 -29.11
C GLN A 197 -22.32 -15.68 -30.22
N SER A 198 -22.98 -14.55 -29.92
CA SER A 198 -23.76 -13.80 -30.91
C SER A 198 -22.90 -13.33 -32.10
N LEU A 199 -21.64 -12.96 -31.88
CA LEU A 199 -20.70 -12.60 -32.96
C LEU A 199 -20.35 -13.81 -33.83
N SER A 200 -20.19 -14.98 -33.22
CA SER A 200 -19.87 -16.21 -33.94
C SER A 200 -21.05 -16.68 -34.78
N GLU A 201 -22.28 -16.46 -34.32
CA GLU A 201 -23.52 -16.69 -35.06
C GLU A 201 -23.74 -15.63 -36.15
N ALA A 202 -23.52 -14.34 -35.87
CA ALA A 202 -23.69 -13.25 -36.84
C ALA A 202 -22.71 -13.34 -38.02
N LYS A 203 -21.48 -13.80 -37.79
CA LYS A 203 -20.52 -14.06 -38.89
C LYS A 203 -21.02 -15.16 -39.85
N VAL A 204 -21.95 -16.02 -39.42
CA VAL A 204 -22.56 -17.07 -40.26
C VAL A 204 -23.74 -16.52 -41.08
N ILE A 205 -24.28 -15.32 -40.78
CA ILE A 205 -25.55 -14.82 -41.33
C ILE A 205 -25.44 -13.55 -42.19
N ASN A 206 -24.29 -12.86 -42.28
CA ASN A 206 -24.23 -11.55 -42.96
C ASN A 206 -24.42 -11.58 -44.50
N GLY A 207 -25.68 -11.61 -44.93
CA GLY A 207 -26.24 -10.90 -46.07
C GLY A 207 -27.38 -9.99 -45.57
N GLU A 208 -27.20 -8.68 -45.77
CA GLU A 208 -28.14 -7.54 -45.59
C GLU A 208 -28.23 -6.81 -44.23
N PRO A 209 -28.22 -5.46 -44.23
CA PRO A 209 -28.18 -4.61 -43.04
C PRO A 209 -29.57 -4.14 -42.60
N SER A 210 -29.79 -4.04 -41.28
CA SER A 210 -30.95 -3.33 -40.72
C SER A 210 -30.51 -2.03 -40.03
N GLN A 211 -31.08 -0.91 -40.48
CA GLN A 211 -30.90 0.42 -39.90
C GLN A 211 -31.80 0.60 -38.66
N SER A 212 -31.28 1.22 -37.62
CA SER A 212 -32.09 1.79 -36.54
C SER A 212 -31.42 3.09 -36.07
N GLY A 213 -32.19 4.18 -36.10
CA GLY A 213 -31.71 5.55 -35.83
C GLY A 213 -31.21 5.78 -34.40
N PRO A 214 -30.60 6.96 -34.13
CA PRO A 214 -29.90 7.22 -32.89
C PRO A 214 -30.86 7.27 -31.68
N LYS A 215 -30.59 6.43 -30.68
CA LYS A 215 -31.26 6.46 -29.37
C LYS A 215 -30.66 7.57 -28.51
N SER A 216 -31.50 8.22 -27.70
CA SER A 216 -31.11 9.28 -26.77
C SER A 216 -30.15 8.78 -25.70
N THR A 217 -29.22 9.62 -25.22
CA THR A 217 -28.18 9.29 -24.24
C THR A 217 -28.74 8.64 -22.97
N VAL A 218 -29.94 9.03 -22.52
CA VAL A 218 -30.58 8.45 -21.33
C VAL A 218 -31.09 7.03 -21.62
N ASP A 219 -31.65 6.79 -22.80
CA ASP A 219 -32.10 5.46 -23.23
C ASP A 219 -30.91 4.51 -23.49
N VAL A 220 -29.73 5.07 -23.80
CA VAL A 220 -28.50 4.32 -24.02
C VAL A 220 -27.89 3.79 -22.72
N PHE A 221 -27.94 4.55 -21.63
CA PHE A 221 -27.24 4.18 -20.39
C PHE A 221 -28.12 3.54 -19.32
N TYR A 222 -29.43 3.84 -19.28
CA TYR A 222 -30.30 3.37 -18.19
C TYR A 222 -31.48 2.51 -18.63
N GLY A 223 -31.70 2.35 -19.94
CA GLY A 223 -32.83 1.59 -20.49
C GLY A 223 -34.19 2.26 -20.22
N SER A 224 -35.16 2.02 -21.11
CA SER A 224 -36.54 2.46 -20.85
C SER A 224 -37.14 1.63 -19.71
N ASN A 225 -37.64 2.32 -18.71
CA ASN A 225 -38.36 1.74 -17.56
C ASN A 225 -39.67 1.08 -18.00
#